data_AF-A0A4Y2G2J1-F1
#
_entry.id   AF-A0A4Y2G2J1-F1
#
_cell.length_a   1.000
_cell.length_b   1.000
_cell.length_c   1.000
_cell.angle_alpha   90.00
_cell.angle_beta   90.00
_cell.angle_gamma   90.00
#
_symmetry.space_group_name_H-M   'P 1'
#
loop_
_entity.id
_entity.type
_entity.pdbx_description
1 polymer ?
#
loop_
_entity_poly.entity_id
_entity_poly.type
_entity_poly.pdbx_seq_one_letter_code
_entity_poly.pdbx_strand_id
1 'polypeptide(L)'
;MAPNVSLQRRKRQPDAKRDIENLRKEFLMQEKQQKKQQEKEQKKQQEKERKKQQNKERSALLAKERCKRYYENKKQKKMAAEAVAANLQLNGGASTSTVDTFPEVRDCLCVSHYGEKMDERAVLFLKIRDGYSFTDELVSKIREAIARELTIRHVPDVILETKDIPYNINGKKMEIIVKKIINNKPYNAETVKNPESLKYFQNVPELNGF
;
A
#
# COMPACT_ATOMS: atom_id res chain seq x y z
N MET A 1 -38.79 -22.95 -116.10
CA MET A 1 -39.14 -22.70 -114.69
C MET A 1 -37.85 -22.73 -113.88
N ALA A 2 -37.42 -21.60 -113.33
CA ALA A 2 -36.28 -21.54 -112.41
C ALA A 2 -36.82 -21.59 -110.97
N PRO A 3 -36.47 -22.59 -110.15
CA PRO A 3 -36.84 -22.56 -108.75
C PRO A 3 -35.81 -21.75 -107.97
N ASN A 4 -36.24 -20.53 -107.63
CA ASN A 4 -35.86 -19.79 -106.44
C ASN A 4 -35.94 -20.67 -105.19
N VAL A 5 -34.88 -20.81 -104.39
CA VAL A 5 -35.06 -21.01 -102.94
C VAL A 5 -33.90 -20.45 -102.10
N SER A 6 -34.25 -19.38 -101.39
CA SER A 6 -33.84 -19.01 -100.01
C SER A 6 -32.37 -18.81 -99.66
N LEU A 7 -32.02 -17.55 -99.41
CA LEU A 7 -31.01 -17.14 -98.43
C LEU A 7 -31.40 -17.69 -97.03
N GLN A 8 -30.98 -18.91 -96.70
CA GLN A 8 -31.02 -19.39 -95.33
C GLN A 8 -29.90 -18.69 -94.54
N ARG A 9 -30.30 -17.79 -93.64
CA ARG A 9 -29.44 -17.25 -92.57
C ARG A 9 -28.70 -18.40 -91.89
N ARG A 10 -27.40 -18.53 -92.13
CA ARG A 10 -26.53 -19.45 -91.40
C ARG A 10 -26.64 -19.11 -89.92
N LYS A 11 -27.33 -19.94 -89.14
CA LYS A 11 -27.24 -19.92 -87.67
C LYS A 11 -25.77 -20.13 -87.33
N ARG A 12 -25.11 -19.12 -86.77
CA ARG A 12 -23.72 -19.24 -86.29
C ARG A 12 -23.70 -20.40 -85.29
N GLN A 13 -22.97 -21.46 -85.60
CA GLN A 13 -22.78 -22.55 -84.65
C GLN A 13 -21.97 -22.03 -83.45
N PRO A 14 -22.27 -22.47 -82.22
CA PRO A 14 -21.48 -22.13 -81.04
C PRO A 14 -20.02 -22.56 -81.28
N ASP A 15 -19.09 -21.62 -81.13
CA ASP A 15 -17.68 -21.87 -81.35
C ASP A 15 -17.10 -22.46 -80.05
N ALA A 16 -17.17 -23.80 -79.95
CA ALA A 16 -16.82 -24.54 -78.73
C ALA A 16 -15.45 -24.17 -78.14
N LYS A 17 -14.50 -23.72 -78.97
CA LYS A 17 -13.18 -23.22 -78.52
C LYS A 17 -13.31 -21.93 -77.69
N ARG A 18 -14.19 -21.01 -78.11
CA ARG A 18 -14.46 -19.73 -77.43
C ARG A 18 -15.21 -19.96 -76.11
N ASP A 19 -16.11 -20.93 -76.08
CA ASP A 19 -16.85 -21.32 -74.86
C ASP A 19 -15.91 -21.95 -73.82
N ILE A 20 -14.99 -22.83 -74.23
CA ILE A 20 -13.96 -23.40 -73.35
C ILE A 20 -13.02 -22.32 -72.80
N GLU A 21 -12.64 -21.34 -73.62
CA GLU A 21 -11.76 -20.24 -73.18
C GLU A 21 -12.45 -19.31 -72.18
N ASN A 22 -13.75 -19.04 -72.37
CA ASN A 22 -14.55 -18.25 -71.43
C ASN A 22 -14.72 -18.98 -70.09
N LEU A 23 -15.03 -20.28 -70.11
CA LEU A 23 -15.11 -21.12 -68.91
C LEU A 23 -13.78 -21.15 -68.13
N ARG A 24 -12.64 -21.24 -68.83
CA ARG A 24 -11.31 -21.15 -68.20
C ARG A 24 -11.07 -19.80 -67.53
N LYS A 25 -11.50 -18.69 -68.14
CA LYS A 25 -11.37 -17.34 -67.57
C LYS A 25 -12.26 -17.15 -66.33
N GLU A 26 -13.48 -17.68 -66.36
CA GLU A 26 -14.39 -17.66 -65.20
C GLU A 26 -13.84 -18.49 -64.04
N PHE A 27 -13.32 -19.69 -64.31
CA PHE A 27 -12.69 -20.54 -63.30
C PHE A 27 -11.49 -19.84 -62.66
N LEU A 28 -10.62 -19.24 -63.47
CA LEU A 28 -9.48 -18.46 -62.99
C LEU A 28 -9.89 -17.22 -62.17
N MET A 29 -10.99 -16.56 -62.54
CA MET A 29 -11.54 -15.44 -61.76
C MET A 29 -12.11 -15.92 -60.41
N GLN A 30 -12.83 -17.04 -60.40
CA GLN A 30 -13.32 -17.65 -59.16
C GLN A 30 -12.19 -18.06 -58.23
N GLU A 31 -11.14 -18.70 -58.76
CA GLU A 31 -9.95 -19.05 -57.97
C GLU A 31 -9.28 -17.81 -57.38
N LYS A 32 -9.11 -16.74 -58.18
CA LYS A 32 -8.54 -15.47 -57.68
C LYS A 32 -9.41 -14.81 -56.61
N GLN A 33 -10.73 -14.84 -56.77
CA GLN A 33 -11.67 -14.32 -55.75
C GLN A 33 -11.60 -15.14 -54.47
N GLN A 34 -11.65 -16.47 -54.56
CA GLN A 34 -11.51 -17.36 -53.40
C GLN A 34 -10.19 -17.14 -52.68
N LYS A 35 -9.08 -17.05 -53.42
CA LYS A 35 -7.74 -16.83 -52.85
C LYS A 35 -7.66 -15.49 -52.12
N LYS A 36 -8.21 -14.42 -52.71
CA LYS A 36 -8.28 -13.09 -52.07
C LYS A 36 -9.15 -13.09 -50.82
N GLN A 37 -10.22 -13.88 -50.80
CA GLN A 37 -11.13 -13.99 -49.67
C GLN A 37 -10.50 -14.79 -48.52
N GLN A 38 -9.85 -15.92 -48.82
CA GLN A 38 -9.06 -16.70 -47.88
C GLN A 38 -7.92 -15.87 -47.28
N GLU A 39 -7.20 -15.09 -48.08
CA GLU A 39 -6.09 -14.27 -47.61
C GLU A 39 -6.58 -13.14 -46.66
N LYS A 40 -7.76 -12.57 -46.94
CA LYS A 40 -8.38 -11.55 -46.08
C LYS A 40 -8.85 -12.14 -44.75
N GLU A 41 -9.42 -13.35 -44.76
CA GLU A 41 -9.80 -14.07 -43.55
C GLU A 41 -8.58 -14.48 -42.71
N GLN A 42 -7.52 -14.99 -43.36
CA GLN A 42 -6.25 -15.30 -42.69
C GLN A 42 -5.66 -14.05 -42.03
N LYS A 43 -5.56 -12.92 -42.74
CA LYS A 43 -5.06 -11.65 -42.15
C LYS A 43 -5.89 -11.19 -40.96
N LYS A 44 -7.22 -11.29 -41.04
CA LYS A 44 -8.14 -10.91 -39.95
C LYS A 44 -7.99 -11.84 -38.74
N GLN A 45 -7.82 -13.14 -38.96
CA GLN A 45 -7.61 -14.12 -37.91
C GLN A 45 -6.24 -13.92 -37.23
N GLN A 46 -5.19 -13.71 -38.03
CA GLN A 46 -3.84 -13.46 -37.56
C GLN A 46 -3.74 -12.16 -36.74
N GLU A 47 -4.45 -11.10 -37.16
CA GLU A 47 -4.51 -9.85 -36.39
C GLU A 47 -5.25 -10.01 -35.05
N LYS A 48 -6.35 -10.77 -35.03
CA LYS A 48 -7.08 -11.09 -33.79
C LYS A 48 -6.21 -11.88 -32.82
N GLU A 49 -5.50 -12.89 -33.31
CA GLU A 49 -4.58 -13.68 -32.49
C GLU A 49 -3.44 -12.83 -31.97
N ARG A 50 -2.86 -11.95 -32.81
CA ARG A 50 -1.83 -10.99 -32.38
C ARG A 50 -2.32 -10.07 -31.27
N LYS A 51 -3.52 -9.50 -31.40
CA LYS A 51 -4.13 -8.64 -30.35
C LYS A 51 -4.42 -9.43 -29.06
N LYS A 52 -4.90 -10.67 -29.18
CA LYS A 52 -5.14 -11.55 -28.03
C LYS A 52 -3.84 -11.88 -27.30
N GLN A 53 -2.78 -12.18 -28.04
CA GLN A 53 -1.45 -12.45 -27.50
C GLN A 53 -0.85 -11.20 -26.83
N GLN A 54 -0.92 -10.04 -27.48
CA GLN A 54 -0.47 -8.77 -26.89
C GLN A 54 -1.23 -8.41 -25.61
N ASN A 55 -2.54 -8.60 -25.56
CA ASN A 55 -3.32 -8.37 -24.34
C ASN A 55 -2.95 -9.35 -23.23
N LYS A 56 -2.72 -10.62 -23.58
CA LYS A 56 -2.25 -11.65 -22.63
C LYS A 56 -0.88 -11.28 -22.06
N GLU A 57 0.07 -10.90 -22.90
CA GLU A 57 1.41 -10.46 -22.49
C GLU A 57 1.38 -9.18 -21.65
N ARG A 58 0.57 -8.20 -22.03
CA ARG A 58 0.41 -6.95 -21.27
C ARG A 58 -0.21 -7.22 -19.90
N SER A 59 -1.21 -8.09 -19.81
CA SER A 59 -1.80 -8.50 -18.53
C SER A 59 -0.79 -9.23 -17.63
N ALA A 60 0.02 -10.12 -18.21
CA ALA A 60 1.08 -10.83 -17.49
C ALA A 60 2.19 -9.87 -17.01
N LEU A 61 2.58 -8.89 -17.83
CA LEU A 61 3.56 -7.87 -17.46
C LEU A 61 3.04 -6.98 -16.33
N LEU A 62 1.79 -6.54 -16.40
CA LEU A 62 1.15 -5.74 -15.35
C LEU A 62 1.07 -6.51 -14.03
N ALA A 63 0.76 -7.81 -14.08
CA ALA A 63 0.77 -8.68 -12.91
C ALA A 63 2.18 -8.83 -12.31
N LYS A 64 3.21 -9.00 -13.16
CA LYS A 64 4.62 -9.03 -12.73
C LYS A 64 5.06 -7.72 -12.09
N GLU A 65 4.72 -6.56 -12.67
CA GLU A 65 5.03 -5.25 -12.08
C GLU A 65 4.33 -5.04 -10.73
N ARG A 66 3.05 -5.41 -10.62
CA ARG A 66 2.30 -5.35 -9.35
C ARG A 66 2.95 -6.21 -8.27
N CYS A 67 3.37 -7.43 -8.65
CA CYS A 67 4.07 -8.35 -7.76
C CYS A 67 5.43 -7.76 -7.32
N LYS A 68 6.21 -7.23 -8.26
CA LYS A 68 7.49 -6.56 -7.99
C LYS A 68 7.31 -5.40 -7.01
N ARG A 69 6.36 -4.49 -7.26
CA ARG A 69 6.05 -3.37 -6.35
C ARG A 69 5.60 -3.84 -4.97
N TYR A 70 4.81 -4.92 -4.89
CA TYR A 70 4.40 -5.48 -3.62
C TYR A 70 5.60 -5.96 -2.81
N TYR A 71 6.53 -6.70 -3.42
CA TYR A 71 7.73 -7.18 -2.73
C TYR A 71 8.74 -6.06 -2.44
N GLU A 72 8.89 -5.07 -3.32
CA GLU A 72 9.72 -3.90 -3.06
C GLU A 72 9.16 -3.05 -1.92
N ASN A 73 7.85 -2.80 -1.88
CA ASN A 73 7.19 -2.11 -0.78
C ASN A 73 7.23 -2.93 0.51
N LYS A 74 7.08 -4.26 0.43
CA LYS A 74 7.26 -5.15 1.59
C LYS A 74 8.69 -5.14 2.08
N LYS A 75 9.69 -5.07 1.18
CA LYS A 75 11.12 -4.94 1.50
C LYS A 75 11.42 -3.57 2.09
N GLN A 76 10.84 -2.48 1.57
CA GLN A 76 10.97 -1.14 2.15
C GLN A 76 10.29 -1.05 3.51
N LYS A 77 9.10 -1.62 3.69
CA LYS A 77 8.44 -1.73 5.00
C LYS A 77 9.23 -2.60 5.96
N LYS A 78 9.85 -3.69 5.48
CA LYS A 78 10.72 -4.55 6.28
C LYS A 78 12.03 -3.85 6.63
N MET A 79 12.66 -3.12 5.70
CA MET A 79 13.86 -2.32 5.97
C MET A 79 13.56 -1.11 6.86
N ALA A 80 12.38 -0.50 6.75
CA ALA A 80 11.91 0.52 7.68
C ALA A 80 11.65 -0.11 9.06
N ALA A 81 10.98 -1.26 9.12
CA ALA A 81 10.78 -2.01 10.35
C ALA A 81 12.08 -2.56 10.94
N GLU A 82 13.08 -2.91 10.13
CA GLU A 82 14.41 -3.38 10.54
C GLU A 82 15.34 -2.22 10.89
N ALA A 83 15.21 -1.04 10.28
CA ALA A 83 15.87 0.20 10.73
C ALA A 83 15.27 0.67 12.05
N VAL A 84 13.95 0.55 12.20
CA VAL A 84 13.25 0.72 13.48
C VAL A 84 13.68 -0.38 14.46
N ALA A 85 13.85 -1.64 14.03
CA ALA A 85 14.28 -2.75 14.88
C ALA A 85 15.76 -2.68 15.28
N ALA A 86 16.63 -2.13 14.43
CA ALA A 86 18.02 -1.85 14.74
C ALA A 86 18.14 -0.74 15.80
N ASN A 87 17.20 0.22 15.80
CA ASN A 87 17.00 1.15 16.91
C ASN A 87 16.31 0.49 18.14
N LEU A 88 15.53 -0.59 17.92
CA LEU A 88 14.78 -1.37 18.93
C LEU A 88 15.65 -2.38 19.70
N GLN A 89 16.73 -2.92 19.10
CA GLN A 89 17.60 -3.89 19.77
C GLN A 89 18.34 -3.28 20.97
N LEU A 90 18.35 -1.95 21.09
CA LEU A 90 18.90 -1.23 22.24
C LEU A 90 17.84 -0.77 23.24
N ASN A 91 16.55 -0.69 22.89
CA ASN A 91 15.54 -0.04 23.72
C ASN A 91 14.23 -0.86 23.80
N GLY A 92 14.10 -1.67 24.86
CA GLY A 92 12.84 -2.32 25.22
C GLY A 92 11.94 -1.34 25.97
N GLY A 93 10.91 -0.86 25.28
CA GLY A 93 9.85 0.03 25.78
C GLY A 93 8.97 0.50 24.61
N ALA A 94 7.66 0.61 24.81
CA ALA A 94 6.69 0.91 23.75
C ALA A 94 6.96 2.28 23.12
N SER A 95 7.49 2.29 21.89
CA SER A 95 7.96 3.52 21.24
C SER A 95 6.80 4.34 20.64
N THR A 96 6.63 5.56 21.16
CA THR A 96 5.80 6.63 20.61
C THR A 96 6.57 7.44 19.56
N SER A 97 7.11 6.77 18.53
CA SER A 97 8.02 7.39 17.54
C SER A 97 7.44 8.60 16.81
N THR A 98 6.11 8.68 16.70
CA THR A 98 5.39 9.84 16.14
C THR A 98 5.55 11.09 17.00
N VAL A 99 5.58 10.94 18.32
CA VAL A 99 5.62 12.07 19.27
C VAL A 99 7.00 12.72 19.32
N ASP A 100 8.06 11.95 19.10
CA ASP A 100 9.44 12.45 19.05
C ASP A 100 9.71 13.35 17.82
N THR A 101 8.80 13.40 16.85
CA THR A 101 8.92 14.26 15.65
C THR A 101 8.56 15.73 15.92
N PHE A 102 7.87 16.01 17.03
CA PHE A 102 7.43 17.35 17.38
C PHE A 102 8.60 18.19 17.93
N PRO A 103 8.92 19.36 17.34
CA PRO A 103 10.01 20.20 17.82
C PRO A 103 9.80 20.74 19.24
N GLU A 104 8.56 20.85 19.70
CA GLU A 104 8.17 21.26 21.04
C GLU A 104 8.46 20.19 22.10
N VAL A 105 8.53 18.91 21.69
CA VAL A 105 8.75 17.78 22.59
C VAL A 105 10.25 17.50 22.67
N ARG A 106 10.75 17.42 23.90
CA ARG A 106 12.13 16.99 24.18
C ARG A 106 12.21 15.49 24.37
N ASP A 107 11.23 14.92 25.08
CA ASP A 107 11.17 13.51 25.38
C ASP A 107 9.74 13.10 25.74
N CYS A 108 9.43 11.81 25.67
CA CYS A 108 8.10 11.29 26.01
C CYS A 108 8.14 9.88 26.58
N LEU A 109 7.10 9.51 27.33
CA LEU A 109 6.96 8.19 27.93
C LEU A 109 5.49 7.77 28.00
N CYS A 110 5.14 6.66 27.37
CA CYS A 110 3.79 6.10 27.41
C CYS A 110 3.72 4.91 28.37
N VAL A 111 2.71 4.87 29.23
CA VAL A 111 2.50 3.79 30.21
C VAL A 111 1.02 3.44 30.37
N SER A 112 0.74 2.18 30.70
CA SER A 112 -0.62 1.75 31.04
C SER A 112 -0.97 2.10 32.48
N HIS A 113 -2.17 2.63 32.67
CA HIS A 113 -2.80 2.83 33.97
C HIS A 113 -4.04 1.94 34.09
N TYR A 114 -4.19 1.29 35.24
CA TYR A 114 -5.27 0.34 35.50
C TYR A 114 -6.25 0.91 36.51
N GLY A 115 -7.53 0.87 36.18
CA GLY A 115 -8.62 1.25 37.08
C GLY A 115 -9.07 0.10 37.97
N GLU A 116 -10.02 0.38 38.87
CA GLU A 116 -10.51 -0.59 39.87
C GLU A 116 -11.15 -1.84 39.24
N LYS A 117 -11.76 -1.70 38.05
CA LYS A 117 -12.50 -2.77 37.36
C LYS A 117 -11.68 -3.51 36.30
N MET A 118 -10.34 -3.47 36.39
CA MET A 118 -9.42 -3.98 35.35
C MET A 118 -9.50 -3.22 34.02
N ASP A 119 -10.09 -2.03 34.01
CA ASP A 119 -10.05 -1.13 32.86
C ASP A 119 -8.61 -0.63 32.67
N GLU A 120 -8.13 -0.61 31.42
CA GLU A 120 -6.80 -0.11 31.06
C GLU A 120 -6.93 1.15 30.23
N ARG A 121 -6.20 2.20 30.61
CA ARG A 121 -6.01 3.41 29.80
C ARG A 121 -4.54 3.68 29.54
N ALA A 122 -4.26 4.33 28.42
CA ALA A 122 -2.92 4.79 28.08
C ALA A 122 -2.69 6.22 28.59
N VAL A 123 -1.57 6.41 29.29
CA VAL A 123 -1.11 7.72 29.80
C VAL A 123 0.21 8.06 29.12
N LEU A 124 0.26 9.20 28.44
CA LEU A 124 1.44 9.73 27.78
C LEU A 124 2.00 10.93 28.56
N PHE A 125 3.22 10.80 29.05
CA PHE A 125 3.96 11.89 29.66
C PHE A 125 4.87 12.56 28.63
N LEU A 126 4.86 13.88 28.58
CA LEU A 126 5.66 14.71 27.69
C LEU A 126 6.62 15.58 28.49
N LYS A 127 7.91 15.49 28.16
CA LYS A 127 8.90 16.47 28.57
C LYS A 127 9.00 17.53 27.48
N ILE A 128 8.58 18.75 27.78
CA ILE A 128 8.62 19.86 26.84
C ILE A 128 10.06 20.39 26.71
N ARG A 129 10.39 20.86 25.52
CA ARG A 129 11.69 21.49 25.23
C ARG A 129 11.73 22.89 25.80
N ASP A 130 12.90 23.29 26.28
CA ASP A 130 13.12 24.64 26.81
C ASP A 130 12.72 25.70 25.76
N GLY A 131 11.92 26.68 26.19
CA GLY A 131 11.39 27.73 25.30
C GLY A 131 10.03 27.41 24.66
N TYR A 132 9.50 26.21 24.85
CA TYR A 132 8.13 25.85 24.49
C TYR A 132 7.25 25.70 25.73
N SER A 133 5.94 25.61 25.52
CA SER A 133 4.96 25.44 26.59
C SER A 133 4.02 24.28 26.28
N PHE A 134 3.64 23.54 27.32
CA PHE A 134 2.57 22.56 27.22
C PHE A 134 1.24 23.30 27.03
N THR A 135 0.57 23.03 25.91
CA THR A 135 -0.67 23.71 25.52
C THR A 135 -1.69 22.72 24.98
N ASP A 136 -2.98 23.03 25.09
CA ASP A 136 -4.04 22.19 24.53
C ASP A 136 -3.92 22.03 23.01
N GLU A 137 -3.41 23.05 22.33
CA GLU A 137 -3.10 22.98 20.89
C GLU A 137 -2.06 21.90 20.58
N LEU A 138 -0.98 21.83 21.38
CA LEU A 138 0.05 20.80 21.25
C LEU A 138 -0.54 19.41 21.51
N VAL A 139 -1.36 19.28 22.55
CA VAL A 139 -2.06 18.02 22.88
C VAL A 139 -2.95 17.57 21.72
N SER A 140 -3.73 18.46 21.12
CA SER A 140 -4.58 18.14 19.95
C SER A 140 -3.76 17.67 18.76
N LYS A 141 -2.68 18.40 18.43
CA LYS A 141 -1.78 18.05 17.33
C LYS A 141 -1.17 16.66 17.52
N ILE A 142 -0.73 16.34 18.73
CA ILE A 142 -0.16 15.02 19.06
C ILE A 142 -1.22 13.92 18.91
N ARG A 143 -2.44 14.11 19.43
CA ARG A 143 -3.54 13.14 19.27
C ARG A 143 -3.85 12.88 17.79
N GLU A 144 -3.95 13.94 16.99
CA GLU A 144 -4.22 13.84 15.55
C GLU A 144 -3.10 13.13 14.78
N ALA A 145 -1.83 13.43 15.11
CA ALA A 145 -0.69 12.77 14.51
C ALA A 145 -0.68 11.26 14.82
N ILE A 146 -0.87 10.88 16.09
CA ILE A 146 -0.94 9.48 16.51
C ILE A 146 -2.10 8.75 15.80
N ALA A 147 -3.29 9.37 15.75
CA ALA A 147 -4.46 8.77 15.10
C ALA A 147 -4.23 8.52 13.61
N ARG A 148 -3.48 9.40 12.94
CA ARG A 148 -3.17 9.35 11.51
C ARG A 148 -2.04 8.38 11.15
N GLU A 149 -0.97 8.34 11.95
CA GLU A 149 0.20 7.50 11.66
C GLU A 149 0.04 6.06 12.14
N LEU A 150 -0.64 5.87 13.26
CA LEU A 150 -0.96 4.57 13.83
C LEU A 150 -2.43 4.26 13.57
N THR A 151 -3.26 4.29 14.62
CA THR A 151 -4.72 4.21 14.56
C THR A 151 -5.32 4.85 15.81
N ILE A 152 -6.63 5.12 15.80
CA ILE A 152 -7.37 5.70 16.94
C ILE A 152 -7.16 4.92 18.24
N ARG A 153 -6.98 3.59 18.17
CA ARG A 153 -6.72 2.75 19.36
C ARG A 153 -5.39 3.03 20.04
N HIS A 154 -4.45 3.70 19.38
CA HIS A 154 -3.16 4.08 19.93
C HIS A 154 -3.15 5.49 20.51
N VAL A 155 -4.26 6.23 20.38
CA VAL A 155 -4.37 7.58 20.94
C VAL A 155 -4.44 7.46 22.47
N PRO A 156 -3.53 8.08 23.23
CA PRO A 156 -3.57 8.05 24.68
C PRO A 156 -4.84 8.68 25.22
N ASP A 157 -5.40 8.09 26.28
CA ASP A 157 -6.55 8.65 26.98
C ASP A 157 -6.16 9.95 27.68
N VAL A 158 -4.99 9.96 28.31
CA VAL A 158 -4.46 11.07 29.11
C VAL A 158 -3.08 11.47 28.60
N ILE A 159 -2.87 12.78 28.39
CA ILE A 159 -1.58 13.35 27.99
C ILE A 159 -1.21 14.41 29.02
N LEU A 160 -0.04 14.29 29.64
CA LEU A 160 0.42 15.14 30.74
C LEU A 160 1.83 15.65 30.49
N GLU A 161 2.14 16.84 31.00
CA GLU A 161 3.50 17.33 31.07
C GLU A 161 4.26 16.69 32.24
N THR A 162 5.55 16.42 32.04
CA THR A 162 6.48 16.05 33.10
C THR A 162 7.80 16.81 32.95
N LYS A 163 8.47 17.05 34.07
CA LYS A 163 9.76 17.76 34.07
C LYS A 163 10.93 16.86 33.65
N ASP A 164 10.84 15.55 33.90
CA ASP A 164 11.91 14.63 33.56
C ASP A 164 11.43 13.18 33.36
N ILE A 165 12.15 12.43 32.52
CA ILE A 165 11.87 11.02 32.23
C ILE A 165 12.92 10.16 32.92
N PRO A 166 12.54 9.09 33.66
CA PRO A 166 13.50 8.23 34.33
C PRO A 166 14.22 7.32 33.34
N TYR A 167 15.53 7.26 33.48
CA TYR A 167 16.43 6.44 32.68
C TYR A 167 17.23 5.49 33.57
N ASN A 168 17.63 4.33 33.04
CA ASN A 168 18.66 3.53 33.69
C ASN A 168 20.06 4.04 33.35
N ILE A 169 21.06 3.41 33.98
CA ILE A 169 22.49 3.71 33.76
C ILE A 169 22.88 3.56 32.28
N ASN A 170 22.21 2.66 31.56
CA ASN A 170 22.43 2.40 30.13
C ASN A 170 21.65 3.36 29.20
N GLY A 171 20.94 4.36 29.73
CA GLY A 171 20.19 5.32 28.94
C GLY A 171 18.85 4.82 28.37
N LYS A 172 18.31 3.71 28.89
CA LYS A 172 16.96 3.24 28.52
C LYS A 172 15.89 3.85 29.42
N LYS A 173 14.76 4.22 28.84
CA LYS A 173 13.57 4.71 29.57
C LYS A 173 13.06 3.63 30.54
N MET A 174 12.71 4.03 31.75
CA MET A 174 12.26 3.12 32.81
C MET A 174 10.73 3.03 32.89
N GLU A 175 10.10 2.62 31.78
CA GLU A 175 8.64 2.56 31.66
C GLU A 175 8.00 1.67 32.73
N ILE A 176 8.63 0.53 33.03
CA ILE A 176 8.12 -0.44 34.01
C ILE A 176 8.05 0.18 35.41
N ILE A 177 9.03 1.01 35.78
CA ILE A 177 9.03 1.69 37.08
C ILE A 177 7.92 2.73 37.13
N VAL A 178 7.81 3.57 36.09
CA VAL A 178 6.75 4.58 36.03
C VAL A 178 5.38 3.92 36.06
N LYS A 179 5.17 2.86 35.28
CA LYS A 179 3.94 2.04 35.29
C LYS A 179 3.63 1.50 36.69
N LYS A 180 4.64 1.07 37.46
CA LYS A 180 4.42 0.64 38.85
C LYS A 180 4.00 1.79 39.75
N ILE A 181 4.68 2.94 39.64
CA ILE A 181 4.38 4.14 40.44
C ILE A 181 2.95 4.61 40.23
N ILE A 182 2.53 4.83 38.98
CA ILE A 182 1.19 5.36 38.67
C ILE A 182 0.05 4.38 39.03
N ASN A 183 0.38 3.11 39.22
CA ASN A 183 -0.58 2.07 39.63
C ASN A 183 -0.41 1.71 41.12
N ASN A 184 0.30 2.53 41.90
CA ASN A 184 0.54 2.34 43.33
C ASN A 184 1.14 0.97 43.68
N LYS A 185 1.97 0.42 42.79
CA LYS A 185 2.67 -0.86 42.98
C LYS A 185 4.10 -0.64 43.49
N PRO A 186 4.65 -1.58 44.28
CA PRO A 186 6.02 -1.48 44.76
C PRO A 186 7.02 -1.51 43.58
N TYR A 187 8.01 -0.62 43.64
CA TYR A 187 9.07 -0.47 42.65
C TYR A 187 10.43 -0.35 43.34
N ASN A 188 11.51 -0.70 42.62
CA ASN A 188 12.88 -0.50 43.09
C ASN A 188 13.53 0.62 42.27
N ALA A 189 14.03 1.65 42.95
CA ALA A 189 14.67 2.81 42.34
C ALA A 189 16.18 2.65 42.10
N GLU A 190 16.84 1.61 42.62
CA GLU A 190 18.31 1.42 42.55
C GLU A 190 18.86 1.42 41.13
N THR A 191 18.06 1.00 40.15
CA THR A 191 18.46 0.91 38.74
C THR A 191 18.23 2.19 37.95
N VAL A 192 17.67 3.23 38.58
CA VAL A 192 17.34 4.52 37.95
C VAL A 192 18.51 5.48 38.11
N LYS A 193 19.03 5.96 36.98
CA LYS A 193 20.12 6.94 36.89
C LYS A 193 19.76 8.30 37.48
N ASN A 194 18.51 8.74 37.27
CA ASN A 194 17.95 10.01 37.77
C ASN A 194 16.74 9.74 38.68
N PRO A 195 16.95 9.23 39.92
CA PRO A 195 15.85 8.80 40.80
C PRO A 195 14.90 9.95 41.19
N GLU A 196 15.37 11.19 41.18
CA GLU A 196 14.57 12.38 41.43
C GLU A 196 13.40 12.54 40.45
N SER A 197 13.56 12.07 39.20
CA SER A 197 12.49 12.12 38.20
C SER A 197 11.26 11.29 38.58
N LEU A 198 11.43 10.27 39.42
CA LEU A 198 10.33 9.40 39.85
C LEU A 198 9.25 10.15 40.64
N LYS A 199 9.63 11.24 41.32
CA LYS A 199 8.71 12.09 42.09
C LYS A 199 7.62 12.72 41.21
N TYR A 200 7.90 12.96 39.93
CA TYR A 200 6.95 13.56 38.99
C TYR A 200 5.80 12.61 38.58
N PHE A 201 5.95 11.32 38.88
CA PHE A 201 4.94 10.30 38.55
C PHE A 201 4.14 9.85 39.78
N GLN A 202 4.48 10.36 40.97
CA GLN A 202 3.77 10.07 42.21
C GLN A 202 2.61 11.07 42.40
N ASN A 203 1.47 10.59 42.91
CA ASN A 203 0.33 11.42 43.29
C ASN A 203 -0.17 12.37 42.18
N VAL A 204 -0.16 11.92 40.93
CA VAL A 204 -0.62 12.70 39.76
C VAL A 204 -2.14 12.87 39.84
N PRO A 205 -2.67 14.09 40.11
CA PRO A 205 -4.10 14.28 40.36
C PRO A 205 -5.00 13.85 39.20
N GLU A 206 -4.54 14.04 37.97
CA GLU A 206 -5.24 13.67 36.74
C GLU A 206 -5.40 12.16 36.58
N LEU A 207 -4.65 11.38 37.35
CA LEU A 207 -4.76 9.93 37.37
C LEU A 207 -5.69 9.39 38.46
N ASN A 208 -6.18 10.23 39.36
CA ASN A 208 -7.07 9.78 40.45
C ASN A 208 -8.49 9.48 39.95
N GLY A 209 -9.13 8.47 40.55
CA GLY A 209 -10.56 8.16 40.31
C GLY A 209 -10.88 7.41 39.02
N PHE A 210 -9.90 6.68 38.47
CA PHE A 210 -10.06 5.76 37.35
C PHE A 210 -10.13 4.31 37.85
#